data_AF-A0A5R2N561-F1
#
_entry.id   AF-A0A5R2N561-F1
#
_cell.length_a   1.000
_cell.length_b   1.000
_cell.length_c   1.000
_cell.angle_alpha   90.00
_cell.angle_beta   90.00
_cell.angle_gamma   90.00
#
_symmetry.space_group_name_H-M   'P 1'
#
loop_
_entity.id
_entity.type
_entity.pdbx_description
1 polymer ?
#
loop_
_entity_poly.entity_id
_entity_poly.type
_entity_poly.pdbx_seq_one_letter_code
_entity_poly.pdbx_strand_id
1 'polypeptide(L)' 'MADDHIRYDILAQEALRGVMRKVLAEVARTGLPGNHHFFITFLTGAPGVRVSSRLRERYPE' A
#
# COMPACT_ATOMS: atom_id res chain seq x y z
N MET A 1 -32.33 0.59 -2.49
CA MET A 1 -30.87 0.76 -2.29
C MET A 1 -30.24 0.29 -3.59
N ALA A 2 -29.54 1.16 -4.32
CA ALA A 2 -28.97 0.79 -5.61
C ALA A 2 -27.85 -0.24 -5.38
N ASP A 3 -28.03 -1.46 -5.89
CA ASP A 3 -26.94 -2.43 -5.97
C ASP A 3 -25.90 -1.85 -6.92
N ASP A 4 -24.72 -1.51 -6.39
CA ASP A 4 -23.58 -1.14 -7.21
C ASP A 4 -23.03 -2.41 -7.88
N HIS A 5 -23.69 -2.84 -8.95
CA HIS A 5 -23.37 -4.06 -9.69
C HIS A 5 -21.94 -4.09 -10.24
N ILE A 6 -21.30 -2.92 -10.37
CA ILE A 6 -19.96 -2.80 -10.95
C ILE A 6 -18.89 -2.67 -9.85
N ARG A 7 -19.27 -2.53 -8.56
CA ARG A 7 -18.34 -2.44 -7.42
C ARG A 7 -17.19 -1.46 -7.71
N TYR A 8 -17.55 -0.24 -8.10
CA TYR A 8 -16.58 0.78 -8.47
C TYR A 8 -15.59 1.08 -7.34
N ASP A 9 -16.02 0.89 -6.09
CA ASP A 9 -15.19 0.96 -4.88
C ASP A 9 -13.96 0.05 -4.95
N ILE A 10 -14.16 -1.22 -5.31
CA ILE A 10 -13.08 -2.21 -5.42
C ILE A 10 -12.16 -1.84 -6.58
N LEU A 11 -12.73 -1.53 -7.75
CA LEU A 11 -11.97 -1.21 -8.95
C LEU A 11 -11.07 0.02 -8.74
N ALA A 12 -11.59 1.05 -8.08
CA ALA A 12 -10.81 2.24 -7.74
C ALA A 12 -9.69 1.91 -6.75
N GLN A 13 -9.96 1.11 -5.70
CA GLN A 13 -8.94 0.69 -4.75
C GLN A 13 -7.82 -0.13 -5.41
N GLU A 14 -8.16 -1.02 -6.34
CA GLU A 14 -7.17 -1.80 -7.09
C GLU A 14 -6.32 -0.92 -7.99
N ALA A 15 -6.94 0.02 -8.71
CA ALA A 15 -6.23 0.97 -9.56
C ALA A 15 -5.23 1.81 -8.74
N LEU A 16 -5.63 2.29 -7.56
CA LEU A 16 -4.76 3.05 -6.66
C LEU A 16 -3.56 2.23 -6.16
N ARG A 17 -3.76 0.93 -5.85
CA ARG A 17 -2.62 0.04 -5.53
C ARG A 17 -1.65 -0.10 -6.70
N GLY A 18 -2.17 -0.14 -7.92
CA GLY A 18 -1.35 -0.16 -9.14
C GLY A 18 -0.48 1.09 -9.28
N VAL A 19 -1.03 2.27 -8.99
CA VAL A 19 -0.27 3.53 -8.99
C VAL A 19 0.86 3.49 -7.96
N MET A 20 0.56 3.07 -6.72
CA MET A 20 1.58 2.96 -5.66
C MET A 20 2.73 2.04 -6.06
N ARG A 21 2.43 0.88 -6.67
CA ARG A 21 3.49 -0.04 -7.13
C ARG A 21 4.41 0.61 -8.16
N LYS A 22 3.86 1.33 -9.14
CA LYS A 22 4.64 2.00 -10.19
C LYS A 22 5.56 3.06 -9.59
N VAL A 23 5.02 3.91 -8.72
CA VAL A 23 5.79 4.99 -8.07
C VAL A 23 6.93 4.44 -7.21
N LEU A 24 6.66 3.40 -6.40
CA LEU A 24 7.70 2.79 -5.57
C LEU A 24 8.79 2.11 -6.40
N ALA A 25 8.45 1.50 -7.55
CA ALA A 25 9.43 0.90 -8.44
C ALA A 25 10.33 1.95 -9.12
N GLU A 26 9.78 3.11 -9.46
CA GLU A 26 10.55 4.23 -10.01
C GLU A 26 11.47 4.83 -8.95
N VAL A 27 10.93 5.12 -7.77
CA VAL A 27 11.70 5.65 -6.63
C VAL A 27 12.83 4.71 -6.21
N ALA A 28 12.62 3.40 -6.26
CA ALA A 28 13.68 2.43 -5.97
C ALA A 28 14.87 2.52 -6.97
N ARG A 29 14.64 3.02 -8.19
CA ARG A 29 15.68 3.18 -9.23
C ARG A 29 16.32 4.56 -9.22
N THR A 30 15.53 5.61 -9.06
CA THR A 30 15.98 7.00 -9.28
C THR A 30 16.06 7.81 -7.99
N GLY A 31 15.58 7.28 -6.87
CA GLY A 31 15.37 8.01 -5.63
C GLY A 31 14.11 8.87 -5.65
N LEU A 32 13.81 9.49 -4.50
CA LEU A 32 12.71 10.44 -4.35
C LEU A 32 13.13 11.81 -4.92
N PRO A 33 12.32 12.43 -5.80
CA PRO A 33 12.64 13.75 -6.30
C PRO A 33 12.42 14.82 -5.22
N GLY A 34 13.35 15.77 -5.08
CA GLY A 34 13.23 16.89 -4.14
C GLY A 34 12.94 16.44 -2.70
N ASN A 35 11.92 17.03 -2.08
CA ASN A 35 11.53 16.75 -0.69
C ASN A 35 10.27 15.86 -0.59
N HIS A 36 10.04 14.97 -1.57
CA HIS A 36 8.89 14.06 -1.53
C HIS A 36 9.10 12.99 -0.46
N HIS A 37 8.03 12.67 0.28
CA HIS A 37 8.01 11.61 1.29
C HIS A 37 6.71 10.83 1.18
N PHE A 38 6.75 9.53 1.45
CA PHE A 38 5.57 8.68 1.51
C PHE A 38 5.26 8.28 2.95
N PHE A 39 3.97 8.31 3.28
CA PHE A 39 3.43 7.58 4.42
C PHE A 39 2.71 6.35 3.88
N ILE A 40 3.18 5.16 4.25
CA ILE A 40 2.63 3.88 3.80
C ILE A 40 2.17 3.10 5.02
N THR A 41 0.87 2.87 5.11
CA THR A 41 0.26 2.03 6.14
C THR A 41 -0.08 0.68 5.54
N PHE A 42 0.26 -0.39 6.26
CA PHE A 42 -0.06 -1.77 5.90
C PHE A 42 -0.25 -2.59 7.17
N LEU A 43 -0.97 -3.71 7.06
CA LEU A 43 -1.18 -4.63 8.17
C LEU A 43 0.07 -5.49 8.36
N THR A 44 0.68 -5.47 9.55
CA THR A 44 1.95 -6.21 9.78
C THR A 44 1.77 -7.73 9.79
N GLY A 45 0.53 -8.18 10.05
CA GLY A 45 0.11 -9.58 10.06
C GLY A 45 -0.41 -10.09 8.72
N ALA A 46 -0.51 -9.25 7.68
CA ALA A 46 -1.01 -9.70 6.38
C ALA A 46 -0.10 -10.77 5.75
N PRO A 47 -0.67 -11.76 5.02
CA PRO A 47 0.12 -12.76 4.32
C PRO A 47 1.18 -12.16 3.41
N GLY A 48 2.41 -12.67 3.49
CA GLY A 48 3.56 -12.20 2.71
C GLY A 48 4.35 -11.05 3.34
N VAL A 49 3.87 -10.42 4.42
CA VAL A 49 4.60 -9.37 5.12
C VAL A 49 5.73 -9.96 5.96
N ARG A 50 6.95 -9.45 5.74
CA ARG A 50 8.16 -9.82 6.49
C ARG A 50 8.67 -8.61 7.27
N VAL A 51 8.52 -8.67 8.58
CA VAL A 51 9.02 -7.66 9.54
C VAL A 51 9.63 -8.37 10.75
N SER A 52 10.42 -7.66 11.57
CA SER A 52 11.00 -8.24 12.79
C SER A 52 9.92 -8.59 13.81
N SER A 53 10.20 -9.56 14.71
CA SER A 53 9.30 -9.93 15.81
C SER A 53 8.92 -8.73 16.67
N ARG A 54 9.92 -7.92 17.05
CA ARG A 54 9.72 -6.68 17.81
C ARG A 54 8.75 -5.70 17.13
N LEU A 55 8.81 -5.54 15.81
CA LEU A 55 7.88 -4.66 15.09
C LEU A 55 6.47 -5.25 15.03
N ARG A 56 6.36 -6.56 14.84
CA ARG A 56 5.06 -7.25 14.85
C ARG A 56 4.39 -7.20 16.22
N GLU A 57 5.16 -7.32 17.29
CA GLU A 57 4.66 -7.18 18.67
C GLU A 57 4.25 -5.74 18.97
N ARG A 58 4.99 -4.76 18.45
CA ARG A 58 4.68 -3.33 18.64
C ARG A 58 3.45 -2.88 17.85
N TYR A 59 3.18 -3.51 16.71
CA TYR A 59 2.08 -3.19 15.80
C TYR A 59 1.34 -4.47 15.43
N PRO A 60 0.52 -5.04 16.35
CA PRO A 60 -0.13 -6.34 16.13
C PRO A 60 -1.30 -6.30 15.14
N GLU A 61 -1.86 -5.12 14.88
CA GLU A 61 -2.94 -4.85 13.92
C GLU A 61 -2.37 -4.35 12.57
#